data_AF-A0AAW8AWB0-F1
#
_entry.id   AF-A0AAW8AWB0-F1
#
_cell.length_a   1.000
_cell.length_b   1.000
_cell.length_c   1.000
_cell.angle_alpha   90.00
_cell.angle_beta   90.00
_cell.angle_gamma   90.00
#
_symmetry.space_group_name_H-M   'P 1'
#
loop_
_entity.id
_entity.type
_entity.pdbx_description
1 polymer ?
#
loop_
_entity_poly.entity_id
_entity_poly.type
_entity_poly.pdbx_seq_one_letter_code
_entity_poly.pdbx_strand_id
1 'polypeptide(L)'
;NRAMGGESIKPIRKRIHVYFLMDTYSYVPYNQWIEQIFGFNLNEAMHWSRNLFDRFVHLAYGLLLYPIFHRLFQVWLPQQKPVVIFLLVIQFVVASSMLYEWLEWLIAIGLSPEEAENYNGQQGDMWDAHKDILLATIGAAITGGLQLIPKNQKSSSK
;
A
#
# COMPACT_ATOMS: atom_id res chain seq x y z
N ASN A 1 -52.49 11.01 17.60
CA ASN A 1 -51.91 10.04 16.63
C ASN A 1 -50.61 10.59 16.08
N ARG A 2 -49.54 9.78 16.22
CA ARG A 2 -48.12 9.91 15.78
C ARG A 2 -47.87 10.88 14.62
N ALA A 3 -46.99 11.87 14.73
CA ALA A 3 -45.50 11.87 14.77
C ALA A 3 -44.83 11.89 13.37
N MET A 4 -44.34 13.09 13.02
CA MET A 4 -43.10 13.45 12.30
C MET A 4 -42.50 12.47 11.28
N GLY A 5 -42.60 12.82 9.99
CA GLY A 5 -41.75 12.30 8.91
C GLY A 5 -40.51 13.18 8.71
N GLY A 6 -39.58 13.10 9.65
CA GLY A 6 -38.21 13.59 9.48
C GLY A 6 -37.32 12.41 9.10
N GLU A 7 -37.19 12.10 7.81
CA GLU A 7 -36.20 11.12 7.35
C GLU A 7 -34.81 11.76 7.30
N SER A 8 -34.18 11.67 8.47
CA SER A 8 -32.75 11.54 8.75
C SER A 8 -31.80 11.51 7.54
N ILE A 9 -31.38 12.68 7.07
CA ILE A 9 -30.00 12.84 6.58
C ILE A 9 -29.08 12.77 7.80
N LYS A 10 -28.50 11.59 8.07
CA LYS A 10 -27.29 11.37 8.92
C LYS A 10 -26.90 9.88 8.92
N PRO A 11 -25.61 9.49 8.98
CA PRO A 11 -24.40 10.26 8.67
C PRO A 11 -23.35 9.43 7.88
N ILE A 12 -23.00 9.88 6.67
CA ILE A 12 -21.85 9.38 5.89
C ILE A 12 -20.54 9.42 6.71
N ARG A 13 -20.48 10.28 7.74
CA ARG A 13 -19.34 10.43 8.64
C ARG A 13 -19.07 9.27 9.61
N LYS A 14 -20.06 8.39 9.93
CA LYS A 14 -19.85 7.31 10.92
C LYS A 14 -19.29 6.01 10.36
N ARG A 15 -19.23 5.85 9.03
CA ARG A 15 -18.78 4.59 8.41
C ARG A 15 -17.29 4.53 8.14
N ILE A 16 -16.63 5.66 7.87
CA ILE A 16 -15.22 5.68 7.46
C ILE A 16 -14.28 5.14 8.57
N HIS A 17 -14.58 5.42 9.84
CA HIS A 17 -13.71 5.05 10.96
C HIS A 17 -13.88 3.60 11.47
N VAL A 18 -15.02 2.96 11.23
CA VAL A 18 -15.29 1.60 11.74
C VAL A 18 -14.83 0.53 10.75
N TYR A 19 -14.86 0.84 9.45
CA TYR A 19 -14.41 -0.08 8.40
C TYR A 19 -12.90 -0.35 8.43
N PHE A 20 -12.08 0.62 8.87
CA PHE A 20 -10.61 0.50 8.88
C PHE A 20 -10.07 -0.51 9.92
N LEU A 21 -10.92 -0.99 10.84
CA LEU A 21 -10.52 -1.89 11.94
C LEU A 21 -11.04 -3.33 11.77
N MET A 22 -11.93 -3.60 10.81
CA MET A 22 -12.55 -4.91 10.61
C MET A 22 -12.41 -5.47 9.18
N ASP A 23 -12.14 -4.62 8.19
CA ASP A 23 -11.96 -5.08 6.82
C ASP A 23 -10.46 -5.14 6.47
N THR A 24 -10.03 -6.31 6.00
CA THR A 24 -8.73 -6.50 5.39
C THR A 24 -8.58 -5.54 4.20
N TYR A 25 -7.35 -5.10 3.89
CA TYR A 25 -7.08 -4.07 2.88
C TYR A 25 -7.80 -4.33 1.54
N SER A 26 -8.00 -5.60 1.21
CA SER A 26 -8.66 -6.10 0.00
C SER A 26 -10.16 -5.75 -0.13
N TYR A 27 -10.81 -5.26 0.93
CA TYR A 27 -12.23 -4.85 0.90
C TYR A 27 -12.44 -3.35 1.07
N VAL A 28 -11.37 -2.55 1.10
CA VAL A 28 -11.49 -1.09 1.17
C VAL A 28 -12.31 -0.59 -0.05
N PRO A 29 -13.44 0.10 0.16
CA PRO A 29 -14.38 0.45 -0.90
C PRO A 29 -13.94 1.68 -1.70
N TYR A 30 -12.66 1.75 -2.12
CA TYR A 30 -12.11 2.90 -2.84
C TYR A 30 -12.89 3.19 -4.13
N ASN A 31 -13.37 2.15 -4.82
CA ASN A 31 -14.09 2.31 -6.07
C ASN A 31 -15.43 3.04 -5.84
N GLN A 32 -16.14 2.70 -4.77
CA GLN A 32 -17.38 3.38 -4.38
C GLN A 32 -17.12 4.85 -4.00
N TRP A 33 -16.00 5.12 -3.32
CA TRP A 33 -15.63 6.50 -2.99
C TRP A 33 -15.31 7.32 -4.24
N ILE A 34 -14.56 6.74 -5.20
CA ILE A 34 -14.23 7.39 -6.47
C ILE A 34 -15.51 7.66 -7.28
N GLU A 35 -16.42 6.70 -7.33
CA GLU A 35 -17.69 6.86 -8.03
C GLU A 35 -18.54 7.99 -7.40
N GLN A 36 -18.60 8.07 -6.07
CA GLN A 36 -19.32 9.13 -5.37
C GLN A 36 -18.71 10.53 -5.56
N ILE A 37 -17.39 10.63 -5.65
CA ILE A 37 -16.67 11.92 -5.71
C ILE A 37 -16.47 12.41 -7.15
N PHE A 38 -16.11 11.48 -8.05
CA PHE A 38 -15.70 11.78 -9.42
C PHE A 38 -16.68 11.27 -10.48
N GLY A 39 -17.69 10.48 -10.11
CA GLY A 39 -18.75 10.04 -11.01
C GLY A 39 -18.35 8.93 -11.98
N PHE A 40 -17.25 8.21 -11.73
CA PHE A 40 -16.84 7.07 -12.56
C PHE A 40 -16.35 5.89 -11.73
N ASN A 41 -16.47 4.69 -12.29
CA ASN A 41 -15.99 3.45 -11.71
C ASN A 41 -14.54 3.20 -12.16
N LEU A 42 -13.59 3.26 -11.23
CA LEU A 42 -12.16 3.08 -11.52
C LEU A 42 -11.85 1.66 -11.98
N ASN A 43 -12.45 0.66 -11.35
CA ASN A 43 -12.19 -0.75 -11.71
C ASN A 43 -12.68 -1.04 -13.13
N GLU A 44 -13.85 -0.56 -13.51
CA GLU A 44 -14.38 -0.70 -14.87
C GLU A 44 -13.52 0.06 -15.89
N ALA A 45 -13.15 1.31 -15.58
CA ALA A 45 -12.31 2.13 -16.46
C ALA A 45 -10.94 1.51 -16.73
N MET A 46 -10.36 0.81 -15.74
CA MET A 46 -9.07 0.14 -15.83
C MET A 46 -9.18 -1.35 -16.19
N HIS A 47 -10.41 -1.86 -16.40
CA HIS A 47 -10.71 -3.27 -16.63
C HIS A 47 -10.13 -4.23 -15.56
N TRP A 48 -10.14 -3.80 -14.29
CA TRP A 48 -9.72 -4.62 -13.17
C TRP A 48 -10.83 -5.55 -12.72
N SER A 49 -10.50 -6.84 -12.61
CA SER A 49 -11.43 -7.88 -12.16
C SER A 49 -11.56 -7.96 -10.63
N ARG A 50 -10.74 -7.22 -9.88
CA ARG A 50 -10.61 -7.34 -8.43
C ARG A 50 -10.22 -6.01 -7.78
N ASN A 51 -10.31 -5.92 -6.46
CA ASN A 51 -9.85 -4.78 -5.65
C ASN A 51 -8.31 -4.76 -5.62
N LEU A 52 -7.70 -3.64 -6.01
CA LEU A 52 -6.23 -3.48 -6.01
C LEU A 52 -5.72 -2.54 -4.91
N PHE A 53 -6.49 -2.33 -3.84
CA PHE A 53 -6.10 -1.41 -2.78
C PHE A 53 -4.85 -1.87 -2.05
N ASP A 54 -4.73 -3.17 -1.78
CA ASP A 54 -3.57 -3.72 -1.10
C ASP A 54 -2.28 -3.51 -1.91
N ARG A 55 -2.33 -3.81 -3.21
CA ARG A 55 -1.27 -3.45 -4.18
C ARG A 55 -0.86 -1.99 -4.14
N PHE A 56 -1.84 -1.09 -4.03
CA PHE A 56 -1.57 0.34 -3.88
C PHE A 56 -0.86 0.64 -2.56
N VAL A 57 -1.28 0.02 -1.46
CA VAL A 57 -0.62 0.15 -0.15
C VAL A 57 0.82 -0.36 -0.21
N HIS A 58 1.08 -1.49 -0.86
CA HIS A 58 2.44 -2.01 -1.03
C HIS A 58 3.33 -1.10 -1.90
N LEU A 59 2.80 -0.57 -3.00
CA LEU A 59 3.52 0.43 -3.79
C LEU A 59 3.85 1.67 -2.95
N ALA A 60 2.86 2.18 -2.19
CA ALA A 60 3.04 3.33 -1.30
C ALA A 60 4.03 3.02 -0.16
N TYR A 61 4.00 1.82 0.40
CA TYR A 61 4.94 1.33 1.41
C TYR A 61 6.38 1.49 0.91
N GLY A 62 6.67 1.00 -0.29
CA GLY A 62 7.98 1.15 -0.91
C GLY A 62 8.39 2.61 -1.12
N LEU A 63 7.49 3.41 -1.69
CA LEU A 63 7.73 4.84 -1.98
C LEU A 63 8.03 5.64 -0.70
N LEU A 64 7.23 5.41 0.35
CA LEU A 64 7.23 6.24 1.56
C LEU A 64 8.24 5.79 2.60
N LEU A 65 8.53 4.48 2.71
CA LEU A 65 9.51 3.99 3.68
C LEU A 65 10.95 4.08 3.19
N TYR A 66 11.20 4.08 1.88
CA TYR A 66 12.55 4.27 1.34
C TYR A 66 13.29 5.47 1.97
N PRO A 67 12.75 6.72 2.01
CA PRO A 67 13.47 7.85 2.59
C PRO A 67 13.76 7.68 4.09
N ILE A 68 12.90 6.97 4.82
CA ILE A 68 13.07 6.70 6.26
C ILE A 68 14.26 5.77 6.47
N PHE A 69 14.26 4.60 5.82
CA PHE A 69 15.36 3.63 5.93
C PHE A 69 16.66 4.16 5.32
N HIS A 70 16.56 4.92 4.24
CA HIS A 70 17.71 5.59 3.64
C HIS A 70 18.37 6.53 4.65
N ARG A 71 17.58 7.37 5.36
CA ARG A 71 18.12 8.23 6.41
C ARG A 71 18.70 7.44 7.57
N LEU A 72 18.02 6.37 8.00
CA LEU A 72 18.49 5.49 9.06
C LEU A 72 19.87 4.90 8.74
N PHE A 73 20.02 4.30 7.56
CA PHE A 73 21.28 3.71 7.13
C PHE A 73 22.36 4.74 6.83
N GLN A 74 22.03 5.96 6.41
CA GLN A 74 23.01 7.04 6.33
C GLN A 74 23.58 7.43 7.71
N VAL A 75 22.77 7.37 8.77
CA VAL A 75 23.21 7.66 10.14
C VAL A 75 24.02 6.49 10.71
N TRP A 76 23.58 5.25 10.49
CA TRP A 76 24.24 4.05 11.02
C TRP A 76 25.49 3.64 10.24
N LEU A 77 25.51 3.90 8.92
CA LEU A 77 26.56 3.48 8.00
C LEU A 77 27.10 4.69 7.20
N PRO A 78 27.62 5.74 7.85
CA PRO A 78 27.91 7.03 7.21
C PRO A 78 29.03 6.99 6.17
N GLN A 79 29.86 5.94 6.17
CA GLN A 79 31.00 5.78 5.25
C GLN A 79 30.63 5.04 3.95
N GLN A 80 29.38 4.59 3.81
CA GLN A 80 28.96 3.79 2.66
C GLN A 80 28.64 4.64 1.44
N LYS A 81 28.93 4.10 0.26
CA LYS A 81 28.58 4.74 -1.02
C LYS A 81 27.06 4.83 -1.16
N PRO A 82 26.51 5.88 -1.81
CA PRO A 82 25.06 6.02 -2.03
C PRO A 82 24.40 4.79 -2.65
N VAL A 83 25.07 4.13 -3.61
CA VAL A 83 24.56 2.90 -4.26
C VAL A 83 24.47 1.72 -3.27
N VAL A 84 25.39 1.63 -2.31
CA VAL A 84 25.34 0.58 -1.27
C VAL A 84 24.15 0.83 -0.34
N ILE A 85 23.95 2.07 0.10
CA ILE A 85 22.77 2.43 0.90
C ILE A 85 21.49 2.15 0.12
N PHE A 86 21.43 2.51 -1.17
CA PHE A 86 20.28 2.21 -2.04
C PHE A 86 19.93 0.72 -2.05
N LEU A 87 20.90 -0.16 -2.32
CA LEU A 87 20.68 -1.61 -2.34
C LEU A 87 20.26 -2.15 -0.96
N LEU A 88 20.86 -1.64 0.13
CA LEU A 88 20.49 -2.02 1.49
C LEU A 88 19.06 -1.65 1.84
N VAL A 89 18.60 -0.44 1.45
CA VAL A 89 17.22 -0.02 1.66
C VAL A 89 16.26 -0.90 0.86
N ILE A 90 16.56 -1.19 -0.40
CA ILE A 90 15.74 -2.09 -1.23
C ILE A 90 15.62 -3.46 -0.57
N GLN A 91 16.74 -4.04 -0.14
CA GLN A 91 16.75 -5.33 0.54
C GLN A 91 15.91 -5.31 1.84
N PHE A 92 15.99 -4.22 2.61
CA PHE A 92 15.21 -4.08 3.84
C PHE A 92 13.72 -3.94 3.58
N VAL A 93 13.31 -3.17 2.57
CA VAL A 93 11.91 -3.06 2.13
C VAL A 93 11.37 -4.41 1.65
N VAL A 94 12.13 -5.11 0.81
CA VAL A 94 11.75 -6.46 0.32
C VAL A 94 11.59 -7.42 1.50
N ALA A 95 12.56 -7.48 2.40
CA ALA A 95 12.53 -8.39 3.54
C ALA A 95 11.37 -8.08 4.49
N SER A 96 11.11 -6.82 4.80
CA SER A 96 10.00 -6.43 5.69
C SER A 96 8.63 -6.63 5.03
N SER A 97 8.48 -6.36 3.74
CA SER A 97 7.26 -6.70 2.97
C SER A 97 7.04 -8.21 2.94
N MET A 98 8.08 -9.01 2.68
CA MET A 98 7.96 -10.47 2.69
C MET A 98 7.60 -11.02 4.07
N LEU A 99 8.16 -10.44 5.14
CA LEU A 99 7.79 -10.83 6.52
C LEU A 99 6.32 -10.55 6.80
N TYR A 100 5.76 -9.45 6.29
CA TYR A 100 4.33 -9.16 6.39
C TYR A 100 3.49 -10.25 5.70
N GLU A 101 3.80 -10.57 4.43
CA GLU A 101 3.13 -11.65 3.70
C GLU A 101 3.24 -13.02 4.38
N TRP A 102 4.40 -13.33 4.96
CA TRP A 102 4.57 -14.57 5.71
C TRP A 102 3.72 -14.62 6.97
N LEU A 103 3.54 -13.50 7.67
CA LEU A 103 2.65 -13.44 8.83
C LEU A 103 1.20 -13.67 8.42
N GLU A 104 0.75 -13.07 7.32
CA GLU A 104 -0.60 -13.30 6.79
C GLU A 104 -0.79 -14.76 6.36
N TRP A 105 0.19 -15.33 5.65
CA TRP A 105 0.19 -16.74 5.30
C TRP A 105 0.16 -17.66 6.52
N LEU A 106 0.94 -17.37 7.57
CA LEU A 106 0.95 -18.15 8.82
C LEU A 106 -0.38 -18.08 9.58
N ILE A 107 -1.13 -16.98 9.44
CA ILE A 107 -2.48 -16.88 9.98
C ILE A 107 -3.44 -17.71 9.10
N ALA A 108 -3.35 -17.56 7.78
CA ALA A 108 -4.22 -18.23 6.81
C ALA A 108 -4.17 -19.77 6.89
N ILE A 109 -3.01 -20.37 7.19
CA ILE A 109 -2.91 -21.83 7.36
C ILE A 109 -3.74 -22.38 8.54
N GLY A 110 -4.10 -21.53 9.51
CA GLY A 110 -4.94 -21.89 10.65
C GLY A 110 -6.45 -21.70 10.40
N LEU A 111 -6.83 -21.14 9.26
CA LEU A 111 -8.20 -20.78 8.91
C LEU A 111 -8.84 -21.82 7.98
N SER A 112 -10.18 -21.85 7.91
CA SER A 112 -10.86 -22.56 6.83
C SER A 112 -10.55 -21.92 5.47
N PRO A 113 -10.73 -22.64 4.34
CA PRO A 113 -10.45 -22.07 3.02
C PRO A 113 -11.21 -20.76 2.72
N GLU A 114 -12.47 -20.65 3.17
CA GLU A 114 -13.28 -19.44 2.99
C GLU A 114 -12.77 -18.28 3.86
N GLU A 115 -12.42 -18.56 5.10
CA GLU A 115 -11.85 -17.56 6.02
C GLU A 115 -10.46 -17.09 5.55
N ALA A 116 -9.63 -17.99 5.02
CA ALA A 116 -8.31 -17.65 4.46
C ALA A 116 -8.42 -16.74 3.24
N GLU A 117 -9.37 -17.02 2.33
CA GLU A 117 -9.65 -16.17 1.16
C GLU A 117 -10.14 -14.77 1.59
N ASN A 118 -11.01 -14.71 2.59
CA ASN A 118 -11.50 -13.44 3.13
C ASN A 118 -10.42 -12.68 3.91
N TYR A 119 -9.52 -13.39 4.60
CA TYR A 119 -8.46 -12.77 5.39
C TYR A 119 -7.35 -12.20 4.49
N ASN A 120 -6.74 -13.02 3.63
CA ASN A 120 -5.68 -12.56 2.72
C ASN A 120 -6.26 -11.70 1.58
N GLY A 121 -7.54 -11.87 1.25
CA GLY A 121 -8.20 -11.09 0.21
C GLY A 121 -7.58 -11.26 -1.18
N GLN A 122 -7.12 -12.48 -1.50
CA GLN A 122 -6.47 -12.82 -2.77
C GLN A 122 -7.42 -12.62 -3.96
N GLN A 123 -8.73 -12.77 -3.75
CA GLN A 123 -9.78 -12.62 -4.75
C GLN A 123 -9.51 -13.49 -5.98
N GLY A 124 -9.08 -14.73 -5.72
CA GLY A 124 -8.67 -15.71 -6.72
C GLY A 124 -7.28 -15.51 -7.34
N ASP A 125 -6.47 -14.55 -6.87
CA ASP A 125 -5.09 -14.36 -7.33
C ASP A 125 -4.08 -15.10 -6.44
N MET A 126 -3.69 -16.32 -6.85
CA MET A 126 -2.70 -17.13 -6.11
C MET A 126 -1.31 -16.47 -5.98
N TRP A 127 -1.02 -15.44 -6.80
CA TRP A 127 0.26 -14.75 -6.81
C TRP A 127 0.22 -13.42 -6.07
N ASP A 128 -0.82 -13.15 -5.27
CA ASP A 128 -1.02 -11.82 -4.70
C ASP A 128 0.16 -11.33 -3.89
N ALA A 129 0.51 -12.07 -2.83
CA ALA A 129 1.68 -11.80 -1.98
C ALA A 129 2.98 -11.52 -2.77
N HIS A 130 3.21 -12.26 -3.86
CA HIS A 130 4.40 -12.05 -4.70
C HIS A 130 4.35 -10.72 -5.46
N LYS A 131 3.18 -10.35 -5.96
CA LYS A 131 2.95 -9.06 -6.64
C LYS A 131 3.00 -7.90 -5.66
N ASP A 132 2.54 -8.10 -4.43
CA ASP A 132 2.58 -7.09 -3.37
C ASP A 132 4.02 -6.80 -2.93
N ILE A 133 4.84 -7.84 -2.71
CA ILE A 133 6.29 -7.69 -2.48
C ILE A 133 6.97 -7.01 -3.68
N LEU A 134 6.61 -7.39 -4.92
CA LEU A 134 7.17 -6.76 -6.12
C LEU A 134 6.81 -5.27 -6.19
N LEU A 135 5.58 -4.89 -5.85
CA LEU A 135 5.15 -3.48 -5.85
C LEU A 135 5.85 -2.66 -4.77
N ALA A 136 6.04 -3.22 -3.58
CA ALA A 136 6.87 -2.60 -2.54
C ALA A 136 8.31 -2.39 -3.02
N THR A 137 8.86 -3.39 -3.72
CA THR A 137 10.21 -3.31 -4.32
C THR A 137 10.29 -2.19 -5.37
N ILE A 138 9.30 -2.12 -6.28
CA ILE A 138 9.23 -1.09 -7.33
C ILE A 138 9.10 0.30 -6.71
N GLY A 139 8.24 0.49 -5.71
CA GLY A 139 8.07 1.77 -5.03
C GLY A 139 9.38 2.28 -4.40
N ALA A 140 10.10 1.38 -3.73
CA ALA A 140 11.39 1.70 -3.16
C ALA A 140 12.45 1.99 -4.25
N ALA A 141 12.46 1.23 -5.34
CA ALA A 141 13.37 1.41 -6.47
C ALA A 141 13.15 2.74 -7.19
N ILE A 142 11.91 3.18 -7.37
CA ILE A 142 11.57 4.48 -7.95
C ILE A 142 12.16 5.59 -7.08
N THR A 143 11.85 5.60 -5.78
CA THR A 143 12.30 6.66 -4.87
C THR A 143 13.81 6.69 -4.74
N GLY A 144 14.44 5.53 -4.56
CA GLY A 144 15.88 5.43 -4.47
C GLY A 144 16.60 5.77 -5.77
N GLY A 145 16.08 5.31 -6.91
CA GLY A 145 16.61 5.65 -8.22
C GLY A 145 16.60 7.15 -8.47
N LEU A 146 15.50 7.84 -8.13
CA LEU A 146 15.42 9.30 -8.21
C LEU A 146 16.44 10.00 -7.31
N GLN A 147 16.74 9.46 -6.13
CA GLN A 147 17.75 10.02 -5.22
C GLN A 147 19.19 9.79 -5.68
N LEU A 148 19.45 8.77 -6.50
CA LEU A 148 20.76 8.50 -7.06
C LEU A 148 21.10 9.37 -8.29
N ILE A 149 20.11 10.03 -8.89
CA ILE A 149 20.35 10.94 -10.01
C ILE A 149 21.30 12.06 -9.54
N PRO A 150 22.48 12.22 -10.16
CA PRO A 150 23.39 13.30 -9.82
C PRO A 150 22.68 14.64 -9.97
N LYS A 151 22.60 15.41 -8.89
CA LYS A 151 22.13 16.79 -8.99
C LYS A 151 23.17 17.56 -9.79
N ASN A 152 22.81 17.98 -11.00
CA ASN A 152 23.61 18.91 -11.79
C ASN A 152 23.76 20.19 -10.97
N GLN A 153 24.93 20.42 -10.38
CA GLN A 153 25.26 21.67 -9.71
C GLN A 153 25.46 22.76 -10.79
N LYS A 154 24.37 23.30 -11.35
CA LYS A 154 24.44 24.54 -12.12
C LYS A 154 24.48 25.73 -11.16
N SER A 155 25.70 26.24 -11.00
CA SER A 155 26.13 27.57 -10.57
C SER A 155 25.36 28.30 -9.45
N SER A 156 26.03 28.49 -8.33
CA SER A 156 25.99 29.79 -7.63
C SER A 156 27.41 30.21 -7.28
N SER A 157 28.14 30.66 -8.31
CA SER A 157 29.19 31.66 -8.12
C SER A 157 28.56 33.03 -8.33
N LYS A 158 28.06 33.64 -7.26
CA LYS A 158 27.98 35.09 -7.10
C LYS A 158 28.23 35.41 -5.65
#